data_AF-A0A920USR3-F1
#
_entry.id   AF-A0A920USR3-F1
#
_cell.length_a   1.000
_cell.length_b   1.000
_cell.length_c   1.000
_cell.angle_alpha   90.00
_cell.angle_beta   90.00
_cell.angle_gamma   90.00
#
_symmetry.space_group_name_H-M   'P 1'
#
loop_
_entity.id
_entity.type
_entity.pdbx_description
1 polymer ?
#
loop_
_entity_poly.entity_id
_entity_poly.type
_entity_poly.pdbx_seq_one_letter_code
_entity_poly.pdbx_strand_id
1 'polypeptide(L)'
;MKAVATDVDKPKTVGIEGLMVRGMSEEHCVMTTEGEAENLKIGDKITLLPMHSDTTIAQHDYYYCVRNGVLETIVELTGRGRFM
;
A
#
# COMPACT_ATOMS: atom_id res chain seq x y z
N MET A 1 -4.10 -1.26 -11.59
CA MET A 1 -3.66 -1.19 -10.18
C MET A 1 -4.78 -1.73 -9.35
N LYS A 2 -4.55 -2.83 -8.60
CA LYS A 2 -5.63 -3.53 -7.89
C LYS A 2 -5.58 -3.43 -6.36
N ALA A 3 -4.46 -2.94 -5.80
CA ALA A 3 -4.26 -2.87 -4.36
C ALA A 3 -4.15 -1.45 -3.80
N VAL A 4 -3.68 -0.48 -4.58
CA VAL A 4 -3.49 0.91 -4.15
C VAL A 4 -3.88 1.85 -5.28
N ALA A 5 -4.68 2.87 -4.97
CA ALA A 5 -5.09 3.86 -5.95
C ALA A 5 -3.94 4.84 -6.29
N THR A 6 -3.95 5.37 -7.51
CA THR A 6 -2.99 6.38 -8.00
C THR A 6 -3.67 7.54 -8.73
N ASP A 7 -4.93 7.78 -8.38
CA ASP A 7 -5.75 8.81 -8.99
C ASP A 7 -5.31 10.24 -8.61
N VAL A 8 -4.54 10.38 -7.52
CA VAL A 8 -3.95 11.65 -7.08
C VAL A 8 -2.44 11.70 -7.30
N ASP A 9 -1.71 10.77 -6.69
CA ASP A 9 -0.25 10.64 -6.81
C ASP A 9 0.15 9.19 -6.50
N LYS A 10 1.42 8.83 -6.70
CA LYS A 10 1.96 7.51 -6.35
C LYS A 10 2.00 7.34 -4.83
N PRO A 11 1.77 6.12 -4.31
CA PRO A 11 1.91 5.89 -2.89
C PRO A 11 3.35 6.12 -2.43
N LYS A 12 3.50 6.53 -1.17
CA LYS A 12 4.80 6.75 -0.54
C LYS A 12 5.24 5.50 0.21
N THR A 13 6.54 5.27 0.26
CA THR A 13 7.12 4.21 1.09
C THR A 13 7.22 4.68 2.53
N VAL A 14 7.15 3.74 3.47
CA VAL A 14 7.25 4.02 4.91
C VAL A 14 8.33 3.15 5.52
N GLY A 15 9.24 3.77 6.29
CA GLY A 15 10.20 3.07 7.13
C GLY A 15 11.49 2.59 6.44
N ILE A 16 11.66 2.87 5.14
CA ILE A 16 12.89 2.55 4.40
C ILE A 16 13.36 3.79 3.64
N GLU A 17 14.48 4.37 4.07
CA GLU A 17 15.07 5.53 3.42
C GLU A 17 15.62 5.17 2.03
N GLY A 18 15.47 6.09 1.06
CA GLY A 18 15.95 5.91 -0.31
C GLY A 18 15.12 4.96 -1.18
N LEU A 19 14.01 4.42 -0.68
CA LEU A 19 13.07 3.63 -1.49
C LEU A 19 11.95 4.53 -2.04
N MET A 20 11.80 4.62 -3.36
CA MET A 20 10.78 5.48 -3.98
C MET A 20 9.98 4.75 -5.07
N VAL A 21 8.66 5.01 -5.12
CA VAL A 21 7.79 4.44 -6.15
C VAL A 21 7.95 5.19 -7.48
N ARG A 22 8.35 4.48 -8.55
CA ARG A 22 8.59 5.04 -9.89
C ARG A 22 7.41 4.82 -10.83
N GLY A 23 6.73 3.68 -10.72
CA GLY A 23 5.57 3.35 -11.55
C GLY A 23 4.81 2.13 -11.05
N MET A 24 3.56 1.97 -11.48
CA MET A 24 2.72 0.84 -11.09
C MET A 24 1.92 0.31 -12.29
N SER A 25 1.65 -0.99 -12.29
CA SER A 25 0.74 -1.68 -13.22
C SER A 25 -0.41 -2.32 -12.44
N GLU A 26 -1.09 -3.33 -12.99
CA GLU A 26 -2.18 -3.99 -12.27
C GLU A 26 -1.76 -4.59 -10.93
N GLU A 27 -0.69 -5.38 -10.93
CA GLU A 27 -0.22 -6.15 -9.77
C GLU A 27 1.24 -5.86 -9.41
N HIS A 28 1.93 -5.02 -10.19
CA HIS A 28 3.35 -4.75 -9.98
C HIS A 28 3.60 -3.28 -9.64
N CYS A 29 4.56 -3.06 -8.75
CA CYS A 29 5.12 -1.75 -8.42
C CYS A 29 6.61 -1.75 -8.77
N VAL A 30 7.04 -0.74 -9.54
CA VAL A 30 8.44 -0.51 -9.88
C VAL A 30 8.95 0.59 -8.97
N MET A 31 10.02 0.31 -8.24
CA MET A 31 10.66 1.22 -7.30
C MET A 31 12.10 1.52 -7.70
N THR A 32 12.60 2.67 -7.29
CA THR A 32 14.02 3.00 -7.30
C THR A 32 14.56 2.88 -5.88
N THR A 33 15.79 2.42 -5.77
CA THR A 33 16.51 2.22 -4.51
C THR A 33 17.76 3.09 -4.50
N GLU A 34 18.00 3.76 -3.38
CA GLU A 34 19.22 4.50 -3.10
C GLU A 34 19.62 4.23 -1.64
N GLY A 35 20.92 4.21 -1.33
CA GLY A 35 21.41 4.07 0.04
C GLY A 35 20.93 2.77 0.72
N GLU A 36 20.27 2.89 1.88
CA GLU A 36 19.82 1.74 2.67
C GLU A 36 18.91 0.78 1.88
N ALA A 37 18.08 1.31 0.98
CA ALA A 37 17.14 0.53 0.18
C ALA A 37 17.83 -0.43 -0.81
N GLU A 38 19.11 -0.24 -1.15
CA GLU A 38 19.86 -1.15 -2.02
C GLU A 38 20.09 -2.53 -1.36
N ASN A 39 19.95 -2.62 -0.04
CA ASN A 39 20.13 -3.86 0.70
C ASN A 39 18.92 -4.80 0.67
N LEU A 40 17.78 -4.35 0.15
CA LEU A 40 16.55 -5.15 0.05
C LEU A 40 16.80 -6.50 -0.63
N LYS A 41 16.13 -7.53 -0.12
CA LYS A 41 16.17 -8.91 -0.62
C LYS A 41 14.78 -9.36 -1.06
N ILE A 42 14.77 -10.39 -1.91
CA ILE A 42 13.53 -11.04 -2.32
C ILE A 42 12.82 -11.59 -1.07
N GLY A 43 11.56 -11.21 -0.89
CA GLY A 43 10.75 -11.59 0.27
C GLY A 43 10.60 -10.49 1.33
N ASP A 44 11.40 -9.42 1.26
CA ASP A 44 11.23 -8.27 2.14
C ASP A 44 9.85 -7.62 1.93
N LYS A 45 9.25 -7.19 3.04
CA LYS A 45 7.92 -6.56 3.05
C LYS A 45 8.07 -5.05 3.05
N ILE A 46 7.35 -4.39 2.14
CA ILE A 46 7.33 -2.94 2.01
C ILE A 46 5.96 -2.42 2.43
N THR A 47 5.94 -1.35 3.23
CA THR A 47 4.72 -0.63 3.58
C THR A 47 4.54 0.56 2.65
N LEU A 48 3.37 0.65 2.03
CA LEU A 48 2.97 1.77 1.17
C LEU A 48 1.87 2.58 1.84
N LEU A 49 2.07 3.90 1.89
CA LEU A 49 1.07 4.88 2.30
C LEU A 49 0.28 5.34 1.06
N PRO A 50 -1.03 5.05 0.96
CA PRO A 50 -1.87 5.53 -0.13
C PRO A 50 -2.01 7.05 -0.09
N MET A 51 -2.10 7.69 -1.26
CA MET A 51 -2.29 9.14 -1.37
C MET A 51 -3.76 9.58 -1.37
N HIS A 52 -4.67 8.67 -1.67
CA HIS A 52 -6.11 8.86 -1.54
C HIS A 52 -6.68 7.62 -0.86
N SER A 53 -7.17 7.80 0.36
CA SER A 53 -7.69 6.73 1.20
C SER A 53 -8.91 6.07 0.55
N ASP A 54 -9.90 6.86 0.18
CA ASP A 54 -11.25 6.39 -0.17
C ASP A 54 -11.24 5.49 -1.41
N THR A 55 -10.50 5.89 -2.45
CA THR A 55 -10.32 5.09 -3.67
C THR A 55 -9.44 3.87 -3.48
N THR A 56 -8.53 3.88 -2.50
CA THR A 56 -7.76 2.69 -2.13
C THR A 56 -8.64 1.71 -1.36
N ILE A 57 -9.39 2.19 -0.36
CA ILE A 57 -10.28 1.38 0.48
C ILE A 57 -11.31 0.65 -0.36
N ALA A 58 -11.86 1.31 -1.38
CA ALA A 58 -12.82 0.70 -2.31
C ALA A 58 -12.27 -0.51 -3.11
N GLN A 59 -10.96 -0.75 -3.09
CA GLN A 59 -10.32 -1.91 -3.73
C GLN A 59 -10.23 -3.14 -2.81
N HIS A 60 -10.52 -2.99 -1.51
CA HIS A 60 -10.36 -4.04 -0.50
C HIS A 60 -11.69 -4.42 0.15
N ASP A 61 -11.78 -5.68 0.59
CA ASP A 61 -12.96 -6.19 1.31
C ASP A 61 -12.81 -6.09 2.83
N TYR A 62 -11.59 -5.94 3.33
CA TYR A 62 -11.29 -5.92 4.76
C TYR A 62 -10.21 -4.91 5.11
N TYR A 63 -10.31 -4.35 6.31
CA TYR A 63 -9.20 -3.77 7.04
C TYR A 63 -8.58 -4.77 7.99
N TYR A 64 -7.24 -4.82 8.01
CA TYR A 64 -6.46 -5.55 8.99
C TYR A 64 -5.93 -4.55 10.02
N CYS A 65 -6.54 -4.49 11.20
CA CYS A 65 -6.18 -3.53 12.24
C CYS A 65 -5.04 -4.08 13.11
N VAL A 66 -3.90 -3.39 13.12
CA VAL A 66 -2.67 -3.83 13.77
C VAL A 66 -2.31 -2.92 14.95
N ARG A 67 -1.98 -3.50 16.10
CA ARG A 67 -1.45 -2.79 17.27
C ARG A 67 -0.17 -3.46 17.75
N ASN A 68 0.87 -2.67 18.01
CA ASN A 68 2.19 -3.16 18.45
C ASN A 68 2.76 -4.28 17.54
N GLY A 69 2.52 -4.19 16.23
CA GLY A 69 2.99 -5.18 15.26
C GLY A 69 2.18 -6.48 15.21
N VAL A 70 1.07 -6.60 15.96
CA VAL A 70 0.20 -7.78 15.99
C VAL A 70 -1.18 -7.44 15.43
N LEU A 71 -1.73 -8.35 14.62
CA LEU A 71 -3.11 -8.24 14.14
C LEU A 71 -4.08 -8.37 15.32
N GLU A 72 -4.85 -7.31 15.58
CA GLU A 72 -5.79 -7.27 16.70
C GLU A 72 -7.20 -7.62 16.25
N THR A 73 -7.63 -7.14 15.08
CA THR A 73 -8.96 -7.43 14.53
C THR A 73 -8.99 -7.24 13.01
N ILE A 74 -10.01 -7.82 12.38
CA ILE A 74 -10.31 -7.65 10.96
C ILE A 74 -11.70 -7.02 10.85
N VAL A 75 -11.81 -5.92 10.11
CA VAL A 75 -13.07 -5.20 9.90
C VAL A 75 -13.50 -5.36 8.45
N GLU A 76 -14.70 -5.88 8.20
CA GLU A 76 -15.27 -5.98 6.86
C GLU A 76 -15.71 -4.61 6.33
N LEU A 77 -15.36 -4.33 5.07
CA LEU A 77 -15.71 -3.11 4.34
C LEU A 77 -17.07 -3.27 3.66
N THR A 78 -18.13 -3.39 4.45
CA THR A 78 -19.50 -3.70 3.95
C THR A 78 -20.08 -2.63 3.02
N GLY A 79 -19.53 -1.42 3.02
CA GLY A 79 -19.92 -0.32 2.13
C GLY A 79 -19.30 -0.39 0.73
N ARG A 80 -18.34 -1.29 0.48
CA ARG A 80 -17.66 -1.40 -0.81
C ARG A 80 -18.68 -1.61 -1.94
N GLY A 81 -18.56 -0.79 -2.99
CA GLY A 81 -19.40 -0.89 -4.19
C GLY A 81 -20.86 -0.47 -3.99
N ARG A 82 -21.22 0.09 -2.83
CA ARG A 82 -22.55 0.64 -2.56
C ARG A 82 -22.56 2.14 -2.82
N PHE A 83 -23.04 2.53 -4.00
CA PHE A 83 -23.26 3.93 -4.37
C PHE A 83 -24.76 4.24 -4.23
N MET A 84 -25.09 5.40 -3.66
CA MET A 84 -26.48 5.89 -3.52
C MET A 84 -26.84 6.81 -4.67
#